data_AF-A0A7S1SHV9-F1
#
_entry.id   AF-A0A7S1SHV9-F1
#
_cell.length_a   1.000
_cell.length_b   1.000
_cell.length_c   1.000
_cell.angle_alpha   90.00
_cell.angle_beta   90.00
_cell.angle_gamma   90.00
#
_symmetry.space_group_name_H-M   'P 1'
#
loop_
_entity.id
_entity.type
_entity.pdbx_description
1 polymer ?
#
loop_
_entity_poly.entity_id
_entity_poly.type
_entity_poly.pdbx_seq_one_letter_code
_entity_poly.pdbx_strand_id
1 'polypeptide(L)'
;LMAADPQATGSLRQLLQLNDILLDRAEKELSNTLLAEFEELQRKNTAEGKRKSDMRDSSEMTKARRVRPIRHGEAPGVRVGDRFQNKGELLVLGIHDCIAQGISKPRMEDKELFEQGAYAIAVSGVYKGDDDQGERLTYTGVGTTGDQSFENPANKALQNNYKKRVPVRVVRKVEGTKDQKFFYMYDGLYDVVDCYCEEEDVPAKDDAPEQTGLDCPPPKFRKITKFTLQRSSGNLQKPSTSTAYDPK
;
A
#
# COMPACT_ATOMS: atom_id res chain seq x y z
N LEU A 1 9.07 47.06 17.22
CA LEU A 1 9.22 45.62 16.95
C LEU A 1 9.95 45.00 18.14
N MET A 2 9.23 44.32 19.04
CA MET A 2 9.88 43.61 20.15
C MET A 2 10.47 42.31 19.64
N ALA A 3 11.80 42.17 19.75
CA ALA A 3 12.50 40.94 19.43
C ALA A 3 12.06 39.84 20.42
N ALA A 4 11.67 38.68 19.90
CA ALA A 4 11.33 37.52 20.73
C ALA A 4 12.56 37.08 21.54
N ASP A 5 12.36 36.76 22.82
CA ASP A 5 13.42 36.28 23.72
C ASP A 5 14.03 34.96 23.19
N PRO A 6 15.32 34.94 22.81
CA PRO A 6 15.99 33.76 22.29
C PRO A 6 15.92 32.55 23.23
N GLN A 7 15.92 32.75 24.55
CA GLN A 7 15.85 31.65 25.52
C GLN A 7 14.46 31.00 25.54
N ALA A 8 13.40 31.80 25.49
CA ALA A 8 12.02 31.30 25.38
C ALA A 8 11.80 30.53 24.07
N THR A 9 12.39 30.99 22.96
CA THR A 9 12.32 30.27 21.66
C THR A 9 13.11 28.96 21.67
N GLY A 10 14.23 28.89 22.41
CA GLY A 10 15.00 27.66 22.61
C GLY A 10 14.24 26.60 23.42
N SER A 11 13.58 27.02 24.51
CA SER A 11 12.75 26.13 25.35
C SER A 11 11.54 25.59 24.59
N LEU A 12 10.87 26.41 23.77
CA LEU A 12 9.73 25.96 22.96
C LEU A 12 10.14 24.92 21.91
N ARG A 13 11.29 25.11 21.24
CA ARG A 13 11.82 24.14 20.27
C ARG A 13 12.12 22.78 20.90
N GLN A 14 12.71 22.78 22.09
CA GLN A 14 12.97 21.55 22.83
C GLN A 14 11.68 20.84 23.25
N LEU A 15 10.67 21.59 23.71
CA LEU A 15 9.36 21.02 24.05
C LEU A 15 8.66 20.41 22.84
N LEU A 16 8.71 21.07 21.67
CA LEU A 16 8.15 20.53 20.43
C LEU A 16 8.87 19.24 20.01
N GLN A 17 10.20 19.21 20.05
CA GLN A 17 10.97 17.99 19.76
C GLN A 17 10.64 16.84 20.71
N LEU A 18 10.52 17.11 22.01
CA LEU A 18 10.14 16.10 23.00
C LEU A 18 8.71 15.60 22.75
N ASN A 19 7.79 16.48 22.40
CA ASN A 19 6.42 16.11 22.06
C ASN A 19 6.38 15.18 20.85
N ASP A 20 7.14 15.48 19.78
CA ASP A 20 7.22 14.62 18.60
C ASP A 20 7.79 13.22 18.94
N ILE A 21 8.82 13.16 19.78
CA ILE A 21 9.40 11.89 20.25
C ILE A 21 8.37 11.08 21.07
N LEU A 22 7.65 11.74 21.98
CA LEU A 22 6.65 11.08 22.81
C LEU A 22 5.47 10.58 21.97
N LEU A 23 5.05 11.36 20.96
CA LEU A 23 4.02 10.97 20.02
C LEU A 23 4.46 9.76 19.19
N ASP A 24 5.66 9.75 18.59
CA ASP A 24 6.18 8.60 17.83
C ASP A 24 6.23 7.34 18.71
N ARG A 25 6.66 7.47 19.97
CA ARG A 25 6.68 6.34 20.91
C ARG A 25 5.28 5.82 21.20
N ALA A 26 4.33 6.70 21.52
CA ALA A 26 2.95 6.31 21.80
C ALA A 26 2.30 5.66 20.57
N GLU A 27 2.57 6.18 19.37
CA GLU A 27 2.12 5.60 18.13
C GLU A 27 2.75 4.21 17.92
N LYS A 28 4.05 4.01 18.15
CA LYS A 28 4.69 2.70 18.04
C LYS A 28 4.13 1.69 19.05
N GLU A 29 3.93 2.11 20.29
CA GLU A 29 3.34 1.27 21.35
C GLU A 29 1.93 0.79 20.97
N LEU A 30 1.06 1.70 20.50
CA LEU A 30 -0.28 1.33 20.02
C LEU A 30 -0.22 0.36 18.83
N SER A 31 0.78 0.47 17.95
CA SER A 31 0.91 -0.44 16.78
C SER A 31 1.26 -1.84 17.26
N ASN A 32 2.18 -1.95 18.21
CA ASN A 32 2.55 -3.21 18.81
C ASN A 32 1.38 -3.86 19.55
N THR A 33 0.58 -3.07 20.29
CA THR A 33 -0.61 -3.57 20.99
C THR A 33 -1.64 -4.13 20.01
N LEU A 34 -1.97 -3.40 18.94
CA LEU A 34 -2.94 -3.84 17.95
C LEU A 34 -2.49 -5.10 17.20
N LEU A 35 -1.19 -5.20 16.87
CA LEU A 35 -0.64 -6.41 16.26
C LEU A 35 -0.68 -7.60 17.22
N ALA A 36 -0.38 -7.40 18.51
CA ALA A 36 -0.45 -8.46 19.51
C ALA A 36 -1.90 -8.95 19.73
N GLU A 37 -2.88 -8.03 19.79
CA GLU A 37 -4.31 -8.38 19.85
C GLU A 37 -4.75 -9.17 18.62
N PHE A 38 -4.31 -8.74 17.43
CA PHE A 38 -4.62 -9.44 16.19
C PHE A 38 -4.01 -10.84 16.16
N GLU A 39 -2.74 -10.99 16.54
CA GLU A 39 -2.07 -12.28 16.60
C GLU A 39 -2.73 -13.22 17.61
N GLU A 40 -3.15 -12.71 18.77
CA GLU A 40 -3.90 -13.47 19.76
C GLU A 40 -5.24 -13.95 19.20
N LEU A 41 -5.96 -13.10 18.47
CA LEU A 41 -7.19 -13.47 17.79
C LEU A 41 -6.93 -14.58 16.75
N GLN A 42 -5.88 -14.46 15.94
CA GLN A 42 -5.50 -15.50 14.97
C GLN A 42 -5.20 -16.83 15.66
N ARG A 43 -4.49 -16.81 16.79
CA ARG A 43 -4.20 -18.01 17.60
C ARG A 43 -5.49 -18.64 18.14
N LYS A 44 -6.40 -17.84 18.71
CA LYS A 44 -7.71 -18.32 19.21
C LYS A 44 -8.54 -18.96 18.12
N ASN A 45 -8.71 -18.28 16.99
CA ASN A 45 -9.49 -18.82 15.87
C ASN A 45 -8.88 -20.12 15.32
N THR A 46 -7.54 -20.20 15.25
CA THR A 46 -6.85 -21.43 14.83
C THR A 46 -7.04 -22.57 15.85
N ALA A 47 -6.96 -22.28 17.16
CA ALA A 47 -7.18 -23.26 18.22
C ALA A 47 -8.62 -23.79 18.25
N GLU A 48 -9.60 -22.97 17.86
CA GLU A 48 -10.99 -23.36 17.66
C GLU A 48 -11.24 -24.16 16.36
N GLY A 49 -10.18 -24.51 15.63
CA GLY A 49 -10.27 -25.29 14.39
C GLY A 49 -10.76 -24.49 13.19
N LYS A 50 -10.90 -23.16 13.30
CA LYS A 50 -11.27 -22.31 12.16
C LYS A 50 -10.06 -22.20 11.23
N ARG A 51 -10.28 -22.33 9.91
CA ARG A 51 -9.25 -22.07 8.91
C ARG A 51 -8.71 -20.63 9.06
N LYS A 52 -7.38 -20.47 9.10
CA LYS A 52 -6.70 -19.17 9.10
C LYS A 52 -7.18 -18.37 7.90
N SER A 53 -7.85 -17.26 8.18
CA SER A 53 -8.44 -16.38 7.17
C SER A 53 -8.24 -14.96 7.63
N ASP A 54 -7.19 -14.33 7.13
CA ASP A 54 -6.82 -12.96 7.52
C ASP A 54 -8.00 -12.00 7.35
N MET A 55 -8.86 -12.23 6.34
CA MET A 55 -10.08 -11.47 6.08
C MET A 55 -11.13 -11.59 7.19
N ARG A 56 -11.28 -12.78 7.79
CA ARG A 56 -12.19 -12.98 8.93
C ARG A 56 -11.66 -12.22 10.14
N ASP A 57 -10.39 -12.47 10.48
CA ASP A 57 -9.79 -11.94 11.70
C ASP A 57 -9.73 -10.40 11.62
N SER A 58 -9.40 -9.84 10.45
CA SER A 58 -9.37 -8.38 10.24
C SER A 58 -10.78 -7.76 10.30
N SER A 59 -11.80 -8.49 9.81
CA SER A 59 -13.20 -8.06 9.92
C SER A 59 -13.65 -8.01 11.37
N GLU A 60 -13.23 -8.98 12.19
CA GLU A 60 -13.53 -9.02 13.62
C GLU A 60 -12.85 -7.86 14.37
N MET A 61 -11.56 -7.60 14.12
CA MET A 61 -10.87 -6.41 14.67
C MET A 61 -11.59 -5.11 14.28
N THR A 62 -12.01 -5.00 13.01
CA THR A 62 -12.74 -3.82 12.51
C THR A 62 -14.07 -3.64 13.24
N LYS A 63 -14.85 -4.71 13.42
CA LYS A 63 -16.13 -4.68 14.16
C LYS A 63 -15.93 -4.31 15.62
N ALA A 64 -14.86 -4.80 16.24
CA ALA A 64 -14.47 -4.47 17.61
C ALA A 64 -13.86 -3.05 17.76
N ARG A 65 -13.73 -2.30 16.65
CA ARG A 65 -13.05 -0.99 16.59
C ARG A 65 -11.60 -1.05 17.12
N ARG A 66 -10.96 -2.20 16.96
CA ARG A 66 -9.55 -2.46 17.27
C ARG A 66 -8.69 -2.33 16.02
N VAL A 67 -8.89 -1.25 15.27
CA VAL A 67 -8.12 -0.95 14.06
C VAL A 67 -7.77 0.53 14.05
N ARG A 68 -6.64 0.89 13.44
CA ARG A 68 -6.33 2.29 13.20
C ARG A 68 -7.15 2.84 12.04
N PRO A 69 -7.65 4.08 12.14
CA PRO A 69 -8.14 4.80 10.97
C PRO A 69 -7.04 4.95 9.92
N ILE A 70 -7.36 4.65 8.67
CA ILE A 70 -6.47 4.94 7.55
C ILE A 70 -6.50 6.45 7.24
N ARG A 71 -5.34 7.02 6.92
CA ARG A 71 -5.16 8.42 6.51
C ARG A 71 -4.14 8.53 5.38
N HIS A 72 -4.09 9.64 4.66
CA HIS A 72 -3.00 9.93 3.70
C HIS A 72 -1.67 10.21 4.42
N GLY A 73 -0.54 10.07 3.72
CA GLY A 73 0.79 10.35 4.26
C GLY A 73 1.40 9.18 5.05
N GLU A 74 2.25 9.48 6.03
CA GLU A 74 2.96 8.47 6.82
C GLU A 74 2.01 7.60 7.65
N ALA A 75 2.41 6.33 7.83
CA ALA A 75 1.70 5.40 8.70
C ALA A 75 2.17 5.58 10.15
N PRO A 76 1.32 6.08 11.07
CA PRO A 76 1.73 6.33 12.45
C PRO A 76 2.23 5.08 13.17
N GLY A 77 3.39 5.20 13.83
CA GLY A 77 4.02 4.10 14.56
C GLY A 77 4.56 2.97 13.66
N VAL A 78 4.74 3.23 12.36
CA VAL A 78 5.26 2.27 11.38
C VAL A 78 6.41 2.93 10.62
N ARG A 79 7.52 2.21 10.47
CA ARG A 79 8.73 2.71 9.81
C ARG A 79 9.01 1.97 8.52
N VAL A 80 9.72 2.63 7.60
CA VAL A 80 10.21 1.99 6.38
C VAL A 80 11.05 0.76 6.74
N GLY A 81 10.73 -0.37 6.13
CA GLY A 81 11.34 -1.67 6.42
C GLY A 81 10.58 -2.53 7.44
N ASP A 82 9.57 -1.98 8.14
CA ASP A 82 8.70 -2.80 9.00
C ASP A 82 8.01 -3.90 8.17
N ARG A 83 7.95 -5.10 8.75
CA ARG A 83 7.48 -6.33 8.08
C ARG A 83 6.17 -6.80 8.68
N PHE A 84 5.30 -7.31 7.82
CA PHE A 84 3.96 -7.78 8.15
C PHE A 84 3.72 -9.15 7.54
N GLN A 85 3.13 -10.08 8.28
CA GLN A 85 2.96 -11.46 7.79
C GLN A 85 1.87 -11.56 6.73
N ASN A 86 0.84 -10.71 6.83
CA ASN A 86 -0.33 -10.77 5.98
C ASN A 86 -0.96 -9.37 5.79
N LYS A 87 -1.88 -9.24 4.83
CA LYS A 87 -2.59 -7.96 4.59
C LYS A 87 -3.58 -7.60 5.71
N GLY A 88 -3.95 -8.54 6.58
CA GLY A 88 -4.77 -8.27 7.76
C GLY A 88 -4.05 -7.35 8.74
N GLU A 89 -2.75 -7.56 8.97
CA GLU A 89 -1.91 -6.67 9.78
C GLU A 89 -1.84 -5.25 9.21
N LEU A 90 -1.71 -5.12 7.88
CA LEU A 90 -1.72 -3.83 7.20
C LEU A 90 -3.04 -3.07 7.40
N LEU A 91 -4.17 -3.80 7.41
CA LEU A 91 -5.51 -3.25 7.64
C LEU A 91 -5.68 -2.83 9.10
N VAL A 92 -5.29 -3.69 10.05
CA VAL A 92 -5.37 -3.40 11.49
C VAL A 92 -4.57 -2.13 11.85
N LEU A 93 -3.43 -1.92 11.20
CA LEU A 93 -2.60 -0.74 11.39
C LEU A 93 -2.99 0.46 10.52
N GLY A 94 -4.04 0.38 9.71
CA GLY A 94 -4.47 1.48 8.86
C GLY A 94 -3.45 1.86 7.79
N ILE A 95 -2.57 0.94 7.40
CA ILE A 95 -1.60 1.13 6.32
C ILE A 95 -2.31 0.96 4.98
N HIS A 96 -3.10 -0.11 4.84
CA HIS A 96 -3.86 -0.49 3.65
C HIS A 96 -5.22 -1.07 4.05
N ASP A 97 -6.33 -0.50 3.57
CA ASP A 97 -7.69 -0.81 4.04
C ASP A 97 -8.36 -2.03 3.36
N CYS A 98 -7.76 -2.58 2.30
CA CYS A 98 -8.33 -3.71 1.57
C CYS A 98 -7.37 -4.91 1.47
N ILE A 99 -7.85 -6.11 1.77
CA ILE A 99 -7.06 -7.34 1.61
C ILE A 99 -7.06 -7.83 0.16
N ALA A 100 -8.21 -7.75 -0.51
CA ALA A 100 -8.38 -8.32 -1.86
C ALA A 100 -7.75 -7.46 -2.96
N GLN A 101 -7.67 -6.14 -2.77
CA GLN A 101 -7.22 -5.20 -3.80
C GLN A 101 -5.77 -4.79 -3.61
N GLY A 102 -5.15 -4.36 -4.71
CA GLY A 102 -3.79 -3.81 -4.72
C GLY A 102 -3.74 -2.31 -4.41
N ILE A 103 -4.85 -1.57 -4.57
CA ILE A 103 -4.94 -0.14 -4.27
C ILE A 103 -5.90 0.06 -3.10
N SER A 104 -5.44 0.75 -2.07
CA SER A 104 -6.23 1.21 -0.94
C SER A 104 -6.72 2.63 -1.20
N LYS A 105 -8.03 2.86 -1.08
CA LYS A 105 -8.63 4.13 -1.47
C LYS A 105 -9.84 4.50 -0.59
N PRO A 106 -10.12 5.80 -0.44
CA PRO A 106 -11.34 6.26 0.20
C PRO A 106 -12.61 5.66 -0.43
N ARG A 107 -13.68 5.67 0.37
CA ARG A 107 -15.05 5.45 -0.09
C ARG A 107 -15.45 6.57 -1.06
N MET A 108 -16.21 6.26 -2.11
CA MET A 108 -16.58 7.27 -3.12
C MET A 108 -17.60 8.27 -2.56
N GLU A 109 -18.32 7.87 -1.53
CA GLU A 109 -19.27 8.68 -0.78
C GLU A 109 -18.55 9.84 -0.05
N ASP A 110 -17.30 9.60 0.39
CA ASP A 110 -16.43 10.59 1.03
C ASP A 110 -15.67 11.40 -0.04
N LYS A 111 -16.41 12.21 -0.81
CA LYS A 111 -15.89 12.93 -2.00
C LYS A 111 -14.59 13.68 -1.74
N GLU A 112 -14.51 14.41 -0.63
CA GLU A 112 -13.33 15.19 -0.27
C GLU A 112 -12.07 14.31 -0.12
N LEU A 113 -12.19 13.19 0.59
CA LEU A 113 -11.08 12.24 0.76
C LEU A 113 -10.76 11.54 -0.57
N PHE A 114 -11.78 11.11 -1.31
CA PHE A 114 -11.61 10.43 -2.60
C PHE A 114 -10.89 11.31 -3.62
N GLU A 115 -11.19 12.61 -3.64
CA GLU A 115 -10.52 13.60 -4.50
C GLU A 115 -9.07 13.87 -4.10
N GLN A 116 -8.68 13.66 -2.84
CA GLN A 116 -7.28 13.73 -2.42
C GLN A 116 -6.45 12.57 -3.00
N GLY A 117 -7.06 11.39 -3.12
CA GLY A 117 -6.48 10.24 -3.81
C GLY A 117 -6.43 8.97 -2.98
N ALA A 118 -5.73 7.96 -3.51
CA ALA A 118 -5.47 6.70 -2.85
C ALA A 118 -4.53 6.87 -1.64
N TYR A 119 -4.67 5.95 -0.68
CA TYR A 119 -3.89 5.91 0.55
C TYR A 119 -2.60 5.11 0.39
N ALA A 120 -2.70 3.94 -0.25
CA ALA A 120 -1.61 2.98 -0.36
C ALA A 120 -1.75 2.10 -1.60
N ILE A 121 -0.64 1.53 -2.06
CA ILE A 121 -0.60 0.43 -3.01
C ILE A 121 0.18 -0.76 -2.42
N ALA A 122 -0.24 -1.96 -2.78
CA ALA A 122 0.42 -3.22 -2.48
C ALA A 122 0.97 -3.82 -3.79
N VAL A 123 2.29 -3.86 -3.91
CA VAL A 123 3.02 -4.42 -5.04
C VAL A 123 3.29 -5.89 -4.73
N SER A 124 2.63 -6.80 -5.45
CA SER A 124 2.72 -8.24 -5.15
C SER A 124 3.46 -9.08 -6.20
N GLY A 125 4.03 -8.45 -7.23
CA GLY A 125 4.76 -9.12 -8.32
C GLY A 125 3.89 -10.05 -9.19
N VAL A 126 2.57 -9.92 -9.09
CA VAL A 126 1.60 -10.80 -9.79
C VAL A 126 1.27 -10.30 -11.19
N TYR A 127 1.50 -9.01 -11.46
CA TYR A 127 1.25 -8.42 -12.76
C TYR A 127 2.54 -8.41 -13.55
N LYS A 128 2.52 -9.08 -14.71
CA LYS A 128 3.68 -9.19 -15.62
C LYS A 128 4.21 -7.84 -16.11
N GLY A 129 3.42 -6.77 -15.99
CA GLY A 129 3.75 -5.44 -16.46
C GLY A 129 4.15 -4.46 -15.36
N ASP A 130 4.38 -4.91 -14.13
CA ASP A 130 5.01 -4.08 -13.10
C ASP A 130 6.53 -4.13 -13.29
N ASP A 131 7.19 -2.96 -13.28
CA ASP A 131 8.66 -2.84 -13.31
C ASP A 131 9.12 -2.14 -12.03
N ASP A 132 9.88 -2.85 -11.19
CA ASP A 132 10.28 -2.38 -9.87
C ASP A 132 11.80 -2.15 -9.80
N GLN A 133 12.21 -0.88 -9.87
CA GLN A 133 13.60 -0.46 -9.77
C GLN A 133 13.93 0.07 -8.36
N GLY A 134 13.14 -0.32 -7.35
CA GLY A 134 13.28 0.14 -5.97
C GLY A 134 12.78 1.56 -5.77
N GLU A 135 13.59 2.57 -6.13
CA GLU A 135 13.22 3.99 -5.99
C GLU A 135 12.19 4.45 -7.02
N ARG A 136 12.16 3.78 -8.18
CA ARG A 136 11.17 3.99 -9.24
C ARG A 136 10.39 2.71 -9.45
N LEU A 137 9.08 2.85 -9.63
CA LEU A 137 8.16 1.74 -9.81
C LEU A 137 7.15 2.07 -10.90
N THR A 138 7.01 1.20 -11.87
CA THR A 138 5.86 1.20 -12.80
C THR A 138 4.83 0.22 -12.25
N TYR A 139 3.65 0.73 -11.91
CA TYR A 139 2.56 -0.02 -11.32
C TYR A 139 1.39 -0.15 -12.30
N THR A 140 0.91 -1.36 -12.48
CA THR A 140 -0.25 -1.68 -13.31
C THR A 140 -1.54 -1.45 -12.52
N GLY A 141 -2.46 -0.67 -13.09
CA GLY A 141 -3.76 -0.40 -12.53
C GLY A 141 -4.64 -1.63 -12.37
N VAL A 142 -5.73 -1.47 -11.62
CA VAL A 142 -6.72 -2.52 -11.39
C VAL A 142 -7.51 -2.80 -12.68
N GLY A 143 -7.54 -4.06 -13.06
CA GLY A 143 -8.42 -4.62 -14.09
C GLY A 143 -8.03 -6.07 -14.38
N THR A 144 -9.02 -6.96 -14.41
CA THR A 144 -8.79 -8.42 -14.50
C THR A 144 -8.94 -8.96 -15.92
N THR A 145 -9.87 -8.41 -16.71
CA THR A 145 -10.23 -8.89 -18.06
C THR A 145 -10.77 -7.72 -18.89
N GLY A 146 -10.19 -7.44 -20.06
CA GLY A 146 -10.58 -6.34 -20.94
C GLY A 146 -9.84 -5.01 -20.69
N ASP A 147 -10.35 -3.93 -21.30
CA ASP A 147 -9.77 -2.59 -21.19
C ASP A 147 -9.84 -2.05 -19.76
N GLN A 148 -8.69 -1.65 -19.23
CA GLN A 148 -8.59 -0.85 -18.03
C GLN A 148 -8.92 0.62 -18.34
N SER A 149 -9.43 1.31 -17.32
CA SER A 149 -9.80 2.72 -17.45
C SER A 149 -9.54 3.46 -16.14
N PHE A 150 -9.28 4.76 -16.27
CA PHE A 150 -9.31 5.71 -15.15
C PHE A 150 -10.72 5.98 -14.61
N GLU A 151 -11.76 5.41 -15.23
CA GLU A 151 -13.12 5.38 -14.67
C GLU A 151 -13.26 4.35 -13.54
N ASN A 152 -12.36 3.35 -13.49
CA ASN A 152 -12.30 2.45 -12.35
C ASN A 152 -11.98 3.27 -11.07
N PRO A 153 -12.78 3.16 -9.99
CA PRO A 153 -12.60 3.99 -8.81
C PRO A 153 -11.21 3.91 -8.17
N ALA A 154 -10.55 2.75 -8.22
CA ALA A 154 -9.20 2.57 -7.67
C ALA A 154 -8.15 3.28 -8.53
N ASN A 155 -8.20 3.09 -9.85
CA ASN A 155 -7.33 3.78 -10.80
C ASN A 155 -7.56 5.29 -10.76
N LYS A 156 -8.82 5.72 -10.60
CA LYS A 156 -9.18 7.13 -10.45
C LYS A 156 -8.56 7.75 -9.21
N ALA A 157 -8.65 7.06 -8.07
CA ALA A 157 -8.06 7.53 -6.83
C ALA A 157 -6.53 7.69 -6.96
N LEU A 158 -5.85 6.74 -7.61
CA LEU A 158 -4.40 6.83 -7.84
C LEU A 158 -4.03 7.91 -8.87
N GLN A 159 -4.87 8.15 -9.89
CA GLN A 159 -4.73 9.31 -10.78
C GLN A 159 -4.89 10.63 -10.02
N ASN A 160 -5.75 10.68 -8.99
CA ASN A 160 -5.89 11.87 -8.16
C ASN A 160 -4.61 12.16 -7.38
N ASN A 161 -3.87 11.15 -6.89
CA ASN A 161 -2.54 11.36 -6.28
C ASN A 161 -1.59 12.10 -7.23
N TYR A 162 -1.54 11.70 -8.51
CA TYR A 162 -0.76 12.40 -9.54
C TYR A 162 -1.19 13.86 -9.69
N LYS A 163 -2.49 14.11 -9.83
CA LYS A 163 -3.05 15.46 -10.04
C LYS A 163 -2.87 16.38 -8.84
N LYS A 164 -3.02 15.85 -7.62
CA LYS A 164 -3.00 16.60 -6.36
C LYS A 164 -1.62 16.62 -5.69
N ARG A 165 -0.65 15.88 -6.23
CA ARG A 165 0.70 15.73 -5.65
C ARG A 165 0.64 15.23 -4.20
N VAL A 166 -0.25 14.27 -3.96
CA VAL A 166 -0.40 13.61 -2.66
C VAL A 166 0.37 12.30 -2.72
N PRO A 167 1.38 12.08 -1.87
CA PRO A 167 2.15 10.84 -1.90
C PRO A 167 1.28 9.65 -1.46
N VAL A 168 1.58 8.49 -2.02
CA VAL A 168 0.92 7.22 -1.73
C VAL A 168 1.88 6.30 -1.00
N ARG A 169 1.39 5.53 -0.01
CA ARG A 169 2.19 4.51 0.65
C ARG A 169 2.45 3.33 -0.28
N VAL A 170 3.68 2.80 -0.29
CA VAL A 170 4.01 1.58 -1.03
C VAL A 170 4.29 0.46 -0.04
N VAL A 171 3.65 -0.69 -0.26
CA VAL A 171 3.91 -1.93 0.47
C VAL A 171 4.32 -3.00 -0.54
N ARG A 172 5.48 -3.63 -0.33
CA ARG A 172 6.01 -4.67 -1.23
C ARG A 172 5.80 -6.04 -0.63
N LYS A 173 5.32 -6.98 -1.44
CA LYS A 173 5.39 -8.40 -1.11
C LYS A 173 6.80 -8.88 -1.42
N VAL A 174 7.51 -9.32 -0.40
CA VAL A 174 8.87 -9.84 -0.49
C VAL A 174 8.84 -11.34 -0.30
N GLU A 175 9.49 -12.08 -1.20
CA GLU A 175 9.66 -13.53 -1.04
C GLU A 175 10.49 -13.80 0.22
N GLY A 176 10.06 -14.79 1.00
CA GLY A 176 10.74 -15.18 2.23
C GLY A 176 11.44 -16.52 2.09
N THR A 177 11.75 -17.13 3.24
CA THR A 177 12.43 -18.44 3.31
C THR A 177 11.41 -19.58 3.35
N LYS A 178 11.88 -20.83 3.52
CA LYS A 178 11.01 -22.02 3.56
C LYS A 178 9.88 -21.93 4.61
N ASP A 179 10.16 -21.33 5.77
CA ASP A 179 9.21 -21.28 6.88
C ASP A 179 8.18 -20.16 6.73
N GLN A 180 8.53 -19.09 6.01
CA GLN A 180 7.65 -17.99 5.67
C GLN A 180 7.79 -17.67 4.18
N LYS A 181 6.86 -18.18 3.37
CA LYS A 181 6.91 -18.05 1.90
C LYS A 181 7.05 -16.60 1.42
N PHE A 182 6.42 -15.65 2.12
CA PHE A 182 6.53 -14.23 1.85
C PHE A 182 6.13 -13.40 3.06
N PHE A 183 6.48 -12.12 3.03
CA PHE A 183 5.97 -11.08 3.93
C PHE A 183 5.66 -9.81 3.14
N TYR A 184 4.94 -8.89 3.77
CA TYR A 184 4.73 -7.54 3.25
C TYR A 184 5.67 -6.58 3.97
N MET A 185 6.34 -5.69 3.26
CA MET A 185 7.25 -4.70 3.81
C MET A 185 6.73 -3.30 3.48
N TYR A 186 6.61 -2.44 4.48
CA TYR A 186 6.30 -1.03 4.23
C TYR A 186 7.52 -0.33 3.65
N ASP A 187 7.40 0.18 2.43
CA ASP A 187 8.51 0.76 1.69
C ASP A 187 8.53 2.30 1.71
N GLY A 188 7.55 2.92 2.38
CA GLY A 188 7.49 4.37 2.56
C GLY A 188 6.53 5.07 1.60
N LEU A 189 6.79 6.35 1.36
CA LEU A 189 5.97 7.24 0.53
C LEU A 189 6.56 7.42 -0.86
N TYR A 190 5.69 7.40 -1.85
CA TYR A 190 6.01 7.57 -3.25
C TYR A 190 5.09 8.62 -3.87
N ASP A 191 5.66 9.50 -4.69
CA ASP A 191 4.92 10.41 -5.54
C ASP A 191 4.56 9.70 -6.84
N VAL A 192 3.29 9.80 -7.24
CA VAL A 192 2.88 9.41 -8.59
C VAL A 192 3.35 10.52 -9.53
N VAL A 193 4.31 10.21 -10.39
CA VAL A 193 4.96 11.19 -11.28
C VAL A 193 4.43 11.13 -12.70
N ASP A 194 3.78 10.03 -13.09
CA ASP A 194 3.09 9.91 -14.37
C ASP A 194 1.95 8.88 -14.29
N CYS A 195 0.94 9.04 -15.15
CA CYS A 195 -0.12 8.05 -15.35
C CYS A 195 -0.64 8.07 -16.79
N TYR A 196 -0.68 6.91 -17.43
CA TYR A 196 -1.04 6.78 -18.85
C TYR A 196 -1.78 5.47 -19.13
N CYS A 197 -2.33 5.34 -20.33
CA CYS A 197 -2.86 4.08 -20.84
C CYS A 197 -1.98 3.58 -21.97
N GLU A 198 -1.68 2.28 -21.99
CA GLU A 198 -0.98 1.59 -23.08
C GLU A 198 -1.81 0.41 -23.59
N GLU A 199 -1.51 -0.06 -24.78
CA GLU A 199 -2.13 -1.26 -25.35
C GLU A 199 -1.19 -2.46 -25.16
N GLU A 200 -1.66 -3.51 -24.50
CA GLU A 200 -0.95 -4.78 -24.35
C GLU A 200 -1.65 -5.88 -25.17
N ASP A 201 -0.87 -6.81 -25.72
CA ASP A 201 -1.39 -8.01 -26.40
C ASP A 201 -2.23 -8.86 -25.43
N VAL A 202 -3.40 -9.33 -25.87
CA VAL A 202 -4.18 -10.32 -25.14
C VAL A 202 -3.59 -11.71 -25.41
N PRO A 203 -3.07 -12.43 -24.39
CA PRO A 203 -2.53 -13.76 -24.60
C PRO A 203 -3.62 -14.71 -25.10
N ALA A 204 -3.32 -15.48 -26.15
CA ALA A 204 -4.26 -16.41 -26.81
C ALA A 204 -4.90 -17.49 -25.89
N LYS A 205 -4.46 -17.61 -24.62
CA LYS A 205 -4.96 -18.62 -23.67
C LYS A 205 -6.28 -18.25 -22.98
N ASP A 206 -6.70 -17.00 -23.04
CA ASP A 206 -7.96 -16.57 -22.39
C ASP A 206 -9.20 -16.83 -23.27
N ASP A 207 -9.04 -17.30 -24.51
CA ASP A 207 -10.11 -17.43 -25.53
C ASP A 207 -10.04 -18.76 -26.34
N ALA A 208 -9.85 -19.92 -25.70
CA ALA A 208 -9.98 -21.19 -26.43
C ALA A 208 -11.45 -21.68 -26.44
N PRO A 209 -12.08 -21.68 -27.63
CA PRO A 209 -12.64 -22.90 -28.17
C PRO A 209 -11.83 -23.31 -29.40
N GLU A 210 -11.42 -24.58 -29.49
CA GLU A 210 -10.87 -25.15 -30.72
C GLU A 210 -11.82 -24.84 -31.89
N GLN A 211 -11.37 -24.02 -32.85
CA GLN A 211 -11.98 -23.99 -34.17
C GLN A 211 -10.92 -24.22 -35.23
N THR A 212 -11.12 -25.32 -35.94
CA THR A 212 -10.44 -25.73 -37.15
C THR A 212 -10.83 -24.80 -38.30
N GLY A 213 -9.89 -23.99 -38.79
CA GLY A 213 -10.10 -23.18 -39.98
C GLY A 213 -8.95 -22.22 -40.24
N LEU A 214 -8.46 -22.19 -41.48
CA LEU A 214 -7.42 -21.25 -41.94
C LEU A 214 -7.96 -19.82 -41.95
N ASP A 215 -7.89 -19.13 -40.82
CA ASP A 215 -7.74 -17.67 -40.76
C ASP A 215 -7.22 -17.33 -39.36
N CYS A 216 -5.99 -16.77 -39.28
CA CYS A 216 -5.49 -16.28 -38.01
C CYS A 216 -6.34 -15.07 -37.60
N PRO A 217 -7.07 -15.11 -36.46
CA PRO A 217 -7.79 -13.94 -36.00
C PRO A 217 -6.81 -12.78 -35.77
N PRO A 218 -7.19 -11.53 -36.07
CA PRO A 218 -6.32 -10.37 -35.86
C PRO A 218 -5.90 -10.29 -34.39
N PRO A 219 -4.66 -9.84 -34.10
CA PRO A 219 -4.20 -9.67 -32.73
C PRO A 219 -5.15 -8.76 -31.97
N LYS A 220 -5.65 -9.25 -30.82
CA LYS A 220 -6.50 -8.49 -29.92
C LYS A 220 -5.61 -7.74 -28.93
N PHE A 221 -5.82 -6.44 -28.82
CA PHE A 221 -5.15 -5.59 -27.83
C PHE A 221 -6.13 -5.25 -26.69
N ARG A 222 -5.60 -5.02 -25.50
CA ARG A 222 -6.35 -4.45 -24.37
C ARG A 222 -5.64 -3.21 -23.84
N LYS A 223 -6.41 -2.22 -23.41
CA LYS A 223 -5.87 -1.03 -22.74
C LYS A 223 -5.52 -1.36 -21.30
N ILE A 224 -4.34 -0.93 -20.86
CA ILE A 224 -3.85 -1.08 -19.49
C ILE A 224 -3.51 0.28 -18.93
N THR A 225 -3.97 0.57 -17.72
CA THR A 225 -3.60 1.78 -17.00
C THR A 225 -2.27 1.55 -16.31
N LYS A 226 -1.30 2.44 -16.51
CA LYS A 226 0.01 2.42 -15.85
C LYS A 226 0.22 3.67 -15.03
N PHE A 227 0.97 3.53 -13.95
CA PHE A 227 1.38 4.60 -13.07
C PHE A 227 2.88 4.52 -12.85
N THR A 228 3.59 5.62 -13.06
CA THR A 228 5.00 5.72 -12.67
C THR A 228 5.08 6.39 -11.31
N LEU A 229 5.72 5.73 -10.36
CA LEU A 229 5.94 6.20 -9.01
C LEU A 229 7.43 6.43 -8.75
N GLN A 230 7.73 7.46 -7.99
CA GLN A 230 9.08 7.79 -7.53
C GLN A 230 9.06 7.96 -6.01
N ARG A 231 10.03 7.37 -5.30
CA ARG A 231 10.14 7.53 -3.85
C ARG A 231 10.21 9.01 -3.48
N SER A 232 9.37 9.43 -2.55
CA SER A 232 9.32 10.82 -2.09
C SER A 232 10.60 11.18 -1.35
N SER A 233 11.15 12.37 -1.63
CA SER A 233 12.41 12.86 -1.05
C SER A 233 12.30 13.36 0.40
N GLY A 234 11.12 13.28 1.03
CA GLY A 234 10.87 13.74 2.40
C GLY A 234 11.30 12.72 3.46
N ASN A 235 12.03 13.20 4.47
CA ASN A 235 12.54 12.49 5.66
C ASN A 235 13.00 11.03 5.43
N LEU A 236 14.22 10.92 4.92
CA LEU A 236 15.03 9.71 4.89
C LEU A 236 15.20 9.09 6.30
N GLN A 237 14.29 8.23 6.73
CA GLN A 237 14.70 7.07 7.52
C GLN A 237 15.24 6.03 6.53
N LYS A 238 16.53 6.14 6.19
CA LYS A 238 17.21 5.09 5.44
C LYS A 238 17.04 3.78 6.23
N PRO A 239 16.62 2.67 5.60
CA PRO A 239 16.57 1.39 6.29
C PRO A 239 17.94 1.10 6.89
N SER A 240 17.99 0.79 8.19
CA SER A 240 19.21 0.32 8.83
C SER A 240 19.70 -0.90 8.04
N THR A 241 20.89 -0.77 7.48
CA THR A 241 21.56 -1.79 6.66
C THR A 241 21.54 -3.16 7.33
N SER A 242 20.74 -4.09 6.81
CA SER A 242 20.99 -5.53 6.77
C SER A 242 19.81 -6.20 6.07
N THR A 243 20.06 -6.71 4.85
CA THR A 243 19.10 -7.24 3.85
C THR A 243 18.52 -6.18 2.92
N ALA A 244 19.36 -5.66 2.03
CA ALA A 244 18.91 -5.00 0.82
C ALA A 244 17.99 -5.96 0.06
N TYR A 245 16.75 -5.52 -0.17
CA TYR A 245 15.89 -6.08 -1.20
C TYR A 245 16.61 -5.83 -2.54
N ASP A 246 17.00 -6.91 -3.21
CA ASP A 246 17.56 -6.89 -4.55
C ASP A 246 16.38 -7.10 -5.52
N PRO A 247 15.87 -6.05 -6.18
CA PRO A 247 14.87 -6.21 -7.21
C PRO A 247 15.55 -6.88 -8.41
N LYS A 248 15.34 -8.18 -8.56
CA LYS A 248 15.75 -8.93 -9.75
C LYS A 248 14.89 -8.58 -10.95
#